data_AF-A0A015N738-F1
#
_entry.id   AF-A0A015N738-F1
#
_cell.length_a   1.000
_cell.length_b   1.000
_cell.length_c   1.000
_cell.angle_alpha   90.00
_cell.angle_beta   90.00
_cell.angle_gamma   90.00
#
_symmetry.space_group_name_H-M   'P 1'
#
loop_
_entity.id
_entity.type
_entity.pdbx_description
1 polymer ?
#
loop_
_entity_poly.entity_id
_entity_poly.type
_entity_poly.pdbx_seq_one_letter_code
_entity_poly.pdbx_strand_id
1 'polypeptide(L)'
;MMVMELKNGSLRQHLNNNFISLNWKQKLRSLTDITTGLVDIHDKGLIHQDFHCGNILSDSAHRAFVTDLGLCQPANVKSSQNSNKKIYGVLPYVAPEVLRGKEYTQAGDIYGYGIIAYEICTGFPPYYDVAHDEFLTMKICNGLRPKFNYKIPQLIFDIINKCWDADPLKRPDINELFKSFRGLEDDIDKLDSVIYEQVKETDDINKKLYFSSPLKSTGTISYMTHPQAVYTSRLLDFKNLPEPKNADNNDDLHGIEYSDSLKMDFTKLDINSKGD
;
A
#
# COMPACT_ATOMS: atom_id res chain seq x y z
N MET A 1 0.79 -28.64 12.91
CA MET A 1 2.09 -27.95 12.77
C MET A 1 2.35 -27.78 11.28
N MET A 2 2.43 -26.55 10.79
CA MET A 2 2.89 -26.28 9.42
C MET A 2 4.40 -26.07 9.44
N VAL A 3 5.11 -26.59 8.43
CA VAL A 3 6.55 -26.38 8.23
C VAL A 3 6.69 -25.48 7.01
N MET A 4 7.41 -24.36 7.15
CA MET A 4 7.57 -23.33 6.12
C MET A 4 9.03 -22.94 5.99
N GLU A 5 9.40 -22.34 4.86
CA GLU A 5 10.71 -21.74 4.67
C GLU A 5 10.93 -20.58 5.65
N LEU A 6 12.09 -20.53 6.29
CA LEU A 6 12.44 -19.44 7.22
C LEU A 6 12.86 -18.19 6.44
N LYS A 7 12.22 -17.06 6.73
CA LYS A 7 12.61 -15.73 6.25
C LYS A 7 13.05 -14.84 7.42
N ASN A 8 13.69 -13.70 7.12
CA ASN A 8 14.38 -12.89 8.12
C ASN A 8 13.44 -12.12 9.06
N GLY A 9 12.17 -11.95 8.66
CA GLY A 9 11.16 -11.25 9.46
C GLY A 9 10.01 -10.74 8.58
N SER A 10 9.12 -9.97 9.18
CA SER A 10 8.06 -9.29 8.42
C SER A 10 8.63 -8.12 7.61
N LEU A 11 7.92 -7.72 6.55
CA LEU A 11 8.23 -6.54 5.76
C LEU A 11 8.28 -5.29 6.65
N ARG A 12 7.42 -5.21 7.67
CA ARG A 12 7.47 -4.10 8.63
C ARG A 12 8.79 -4.02 9.38
N GLN A 13 9.31 -5.16 9.86
CA GLN A 13 10.62 -5.23 10.51
C GLN A 13 11.74 -4.92 9.52
N HIS A 14 11.64 -5.43 8.30
CA HIS A 14 12.60 -5.18 7.24
C HIS A 14 12.73 -3.69 6.91
N LEU A 15 11.61 -2.98 6.76
CA LEU A 15 11.59 -1.54 6.50
C LEU A 15 12.18 -0.75 7.67
N ASN A 16 11.86 -1.10 8.92
CA ASN A 16 12.46 -0.41 10.09
C ASN A 16 13.98 -0.46 10.10
N ASN A 17 14.54 -1.60 9.70
CA ASN A 17 15.97 -1.85 9.76
C ASN A 17 16.72 -1.35 8.52
N ASN A 18 16.09 -1.35 7.35
CA ASN A 18 16.80 -1.20 6.07
C ASN A 18 16.33 0.00 5.22
N PHE A 19 15.23 0.69 5.56
CA PHE A 19 14.61 1.65 4.64
C PHE A 19 15.56 2.72 4.10
N ILE A 20 16.45 3.27 4.93
CA ILE A 20 17.41 4.30 4.50
C ILE A 20 18.35 3.78 3.40
N SER A 21 18.66 2.48 3.42
CA SER A 21 19.51 1.83 2.41
C SER A 21 18.74 1.33 1.18
N LEU A 22 17.40 1.30 1.22
CA LEU A 22 16.58 0.82 0.11
C LEU A 22 16.51 1.84 -1.01
N ASN A 23 17.03 1.48 -2.18
CA ASN A 23 16.84 2.26 -3.40
C ASN A 23 15.49 1.95 -4.07
N TRP A 24 15.10 2.79 -5.03
CA TRP A 24 13.81 2.64 -5.73
C TRP A 24 13.67 1.34 -6.51
N LYS A 25 14.75 0.79 -7.06
CA LYS A 25 14.72 -0.51 -7.74
C LYS A 25 14.38 -1.65 -6.77
N GLN A 26 14.92 -1.62 -5.56
CA GLN A 26 14.58 -2.59 -4.51
C GLN A 26 13.14 -2.41 -4.00
N LYS A 27 12.68 -1.16 -3.87
CA LYS A 27 11.28 -0.84 -3.51
C LYS A 27 10.31 -1.37 -4.58
N LEU A 28 10.54 -1.06 -5.86
CA LEU A 28 9.74 -1.56 -6.98
C LEU A 28 9.74 -3.08 -7.04
N ARG A 29 10.90 -3.73 -6.88
CA ARG A 29 10.97 -5.19 -6.81
C ARG A 29 10.11 -5.77 -5.69
N SER A 30 10.12 -5.17 -4.50
CA SER A 30 9.26 -5.60 -3.39
C SER A 30 7.77 -5.47 -3.76
N LEU A 31 7.38 -4.39 -4.44
CA LEU A 31 6.02 -4.18 -4.94
C LEU A 31 5.63 -5.23 -6.00
N THR A 32 6.52 -5.52 -6.96
CA THR A 32 6.34 -6.58 -7.96
C THR A 32 6.22 -7.96 -7.30
N ASP A 33 7.02 -8.26 -6.28
CA ASP A 33 6.98 -9.55 -5.59
C ASP A 33 5.67 -9.75 -4.82
N ILE A 34 5.19 -8.70 -4.16
CA ILE A 34 3.92 -8.73 -3.43
C ILE A 34 2.75 -8.90 -4.40
N THR A 35 2.75 -8.19 -5.54
CA THR A 35 1.72 -8.39 -6.58
C THR A 35 1.78 -9.80 -7.13
N THR A 36 2.96 -10.35 -7.38
CA THR A 36 3.13 -11.75 -7.84
C THR A 36 2.47 -12.74 -6.87
N GLY A 37 2.75 -12.62 -5.57
CA GLY A 37 2.13 -13.49 -4.57
C GLY A 37 0.61 -13.31 -4.46
N LEU A 38 0.11 -12.10 -4.67
CA LEU A 38 -1.33 -11.82 -4.63
C LEU A 38 -2.04 -12.27 -5.92
N VAL A 39 -1.38 -12.23 -7.10
CA VAL A 39 -1.86 -12.85 -8.35
C VAL A 39 -2.14 -14.33 -8.11
N ASP A 40 -1.20 -15.06 -7.48
CA ASP A 40 -1.36 -16.49 -7.19
C ASP A 40 -2.61 -16.82 -6.35
N ILE A 41 -3.03 -15.90 -5.49
CA ILE A 41 -4.22 -16.03 -4.65
C ILE A 41 -5.47 -15.67 -5.46
N HIS A 42 -5.45 -14.51 -6.12
CA HIS A 42 -6.60 -13.94 -6.80
C HIS A 42 -6.99 -14.72 -8.06
N ASP A 43 -6.04 -15.23 -8.83
CA ASP A 43 -6.30 -16.05 -10.02
C ASP A 43 -6.94 -17.42 -9.66
N LYS A 44 -6.75 -17.87 -8.41
CA LYS A 44 -7.46 -19.05 -7.86
C LYS A 44 -8.86 -18.70 -7.35
N GLY A 45 -9.32 -17.47 -7.55
CA GLY A 45 -10.60 -16.96 -7.06
C GLY A 45 -10.64 -16.86 -5.53
N LEU A 46 -9.50 -16.69 -4.87
CA LEU A 46 -9.40 -16.50 -3.42
C LEU A 46 -9.20 -15.02 -3.05
N ILE A 47 -9.44 -14.71 -1.78
CA ILE A 47 -9.22 -13.41 -1.13
C ILE A 47 -8.32 -13.65 0.07
N HIS A 48 -7.31 -12.80 0.29
CA HIS A 48 -6.41 -12.90 1.44
C HIS A 48 -7.07 -12.47 2.76
N GLN A 49 -7.88 -11.40 2.73
CA GLN A 49 -8.71 -10.90 3.84
C GLN A 49 -7.97 -10.23 5.01
N ASP A 50 -6.73 -10.60 5.29
CA ASP A 50 -5.89 -9.96 6.30
C ASP A 50 -4.55 -9.49 5.71
N PHE A 51 -4.64 -8.67 4.67
CA PHE A 51 -3.48 -8.27 3.86
C PHE A 51 -2.81 -7.00 4.41
N HIS A 52 -1.67 -7.17 5.08
CA HIS A 52 -0.89 -6.08 5.67
C HIS A 52 0.61 -6.41 5.75
N CYS A 53 1.47 -5.43 6.03
CA CYS A 53 2.94 -5.60 6.11
C CYS A 53 3.43 -6.61 7.16
N GLY A 54 2.58 -7.04 8.08
CA GLY A 54 2.88 -8.10 9.06
C GLY A 54 2.78 -9.51 8.45
N ASN A 55 1.91 -9.67 7.45
CA ASN A 55 1.68 -10.91 6.70
C ASN A 55 2.45 -10.95 5.37
N ILE A 56 3.50 -10.12 5.27
CA ILE A 56 4.49 -10.18 4.19
C ILE A 56 5.83 -10.44 4.85
N LEU A 57 6.53 -11.47 4.39
CA LEU A 57 7.89 -11.78 4.83
C LEU A 57 8.90 -11.13 3.91
N SER A 58 10.08 -10.81 4.45
CA SER A 58 11.21 -10.32 3.64
C SER A 58 12.50 -11.07 3.96
N ASP A 59 13.37 -11.18 2.96
CA ASP A 59 14.69 -11.80 3.09
C ASP A 59 15.83 -10.76 3.00
N SER A 60 17.07 -11.26 3.07
CA SER A 60 18.28 -10.43 2.96
C SER A 60 18.52 -9.86 1.57
N ALA A 61 17.84 -10.40 0.54
CA ALA A 61 17.91 -9.90 -0.82
C ALA A 61 16.81 -8.85 -1.12
N HIS A 62 16.10 -8.40 -0.08
CA HIS A 62 14.98 -7.47 -0.18
C HIS A 62 13.83 -7.99 -1.05
N ARG A 63 13.66 -9.32 -1.11
CA ARG A 63 12.50 -9.96 -1.73
C ARG A 63 11.34 -9.94 -0.75
N ALA A 64 10.11 -9.91 -1.26
CA ALA A 64 8.90 -9.95 -0.46
C ALA A 64 8.06 -11.19 -0.77
N PHE A 65 7.42 -11.77 0.25
CA PHE A 65 6.64 -13.00 0.13
C PHE A 65 5.35 -12.89 0.92
N VAL A 66 4.20 -13.05 0.25
CA VAL A 66 2.89 -13.09 0.91
C VAL A 66 2.78 -14.37 1.75
N THR A 67 2.29 -14.25 2.99
CA THR A 67 2.13 -15.37 3.94
C THR A 67 0.81 -15.24 4.72
N ASP A 68 0.56 -16.16 5.64
CA ASP A 68 -0.61 -16.21 6.51
C ASP A 68 -1.95 -16.26 5.76
N LEU A 69 -2.12 -17.35 5.02
CA LEU A 69 -3.35 -17.65 4.29
C LEU A 69 -4.45 -18.24 5.21
N GLY A 70 -4.33 -18.12 6.53
CA GLY A 70 -5.24 -18.73 7.50
C GLY A 70 -6.68 -18.21 7.44
N LEU A 71 -6.86 -17.00 6.88
CA LEU A 71 -8.17 -16.37 6.65
C LEU A 71 -8.58 -16.38 5.17
N CYS A 72 -7.81 -17.02 4.28
CA CYS A 72 -8.14 -17.04 2.87
C CYS A 72 -9.48 -17.76 2.60
N GLN A 73 -10.32 -17.14 1.77
CA GLN A 73 -11.64 -17.68 1.43
C GLN A 73 -11.98 -17.45 -0.05
N PRO A 74 -12.84 -18.28 -0.66
CA PRO A 74 -13.26 -18.08 -2.05
C PRO A 74 -14.03 -16.78 -2.23
N ALA A 75 -13.71 -16.04 -3.29
CA ALA A 75 -14.30 -14.74 -3.60
C ALA A 75 -15.80 -14.80 -3.94
N ASN A 76 -16.30 -15.97 -4.30
CA ASN A 76 -17.70 -16.22 -4.67
C ASN A 76 -18.56 -16.76 -3.52
N VAL A 77 -17.98 -17.04 -2.35
CA VAL A 77 -18.74 -17.49 -1.18
C VAL A 77 -19.34 -16.27 -0.49
N LYS A 78 -20.63 -16.03 -0.73
CA LYS A 78 -21.42 -15.11 0.09
C LYS A 78 -21.47 -15.67 1.50
N SER A 79 -20.67 -15.11 2.40
CA SER A 79 -20.81 -15.39 3.83
C SER A 79 -22.26 -15.13 4.20
N SER A 80 -22.95 -16.12 4.76
CA SER A 80 -24.37 -16.04 5.13
C SER A 80 -24.70 -14.69 5.77
N GLN A 81 -25.74 -14.02 5.27
CA GLN A 81 -26.20 -12.65 5.62
C GLN A 81 -26.69 -12.50 7.08
N ASN A 82 -25.91 -12.94 8.05
CA ASN A 82 -26.19 -12.69 9.46
C ASN A 82 -25.53 -11.39 9.87
N SER A 83 -26.31 -10.54 10.52
CA SER A 83 -26.01 -9.20 11.05
C SER A 83 -24.85 -9.12 12.08
N ASN A 84 -24.07 -10.19 12.24
CA ASN A 84 -22.95 -10.32 13.17
C ASN A 84 -21.63 -10.68 12.46
N LYS A 85 -21.41 -10.19 11.23
CA LYS A 85 -20.15 -10.43 10.51
C LYS A 85 -19.01 -9.67 11.19
N LYS A 86 -18.23 -10.40 11.98
CA LYS A 86 -17.04 -9.90 12.66
C LYS A 86 -15.95 -9.59 11.64
N ILE A 87 -15.55 -8.33 11.54
CA ILE A 87 -14.43 -7.92 10.68
C ILE A 87 -13.14 -8.16 11.47
N TYR A 88 -12.18 -8.86 10.88
CA TYR A 88 -10.88 -9.09 11.48
C TYR A 88 -9.81 -8.51 10.59
N GLY A 89 -8.82 -7.85 11.18
CA GLY A 89 -7.63 -7.38 10.47
C GLY A 89 -6.95 -6.20 11.14
N VAL A 90 -6.04 -5.57 10.42
CA VAL A 90 -5.28 -4.39 10.87
C VAL A 90 -5.91 -3.12 10.29
N LEU A 91 -6.56 -2.31 11.15
CA LEU A 91 -7.45 -1.20 10.76
C LEU A 91 -6.96 -0.35 9.57
N PRO A 92 -5.72 0.18 9.54
CA PRO A 92 -5.23 0.96 8.40
C PRO A 92 -5.26 0.27 7.03
N TYR A 93 -5.22 -1.06 6.98
CA TYR A 93 -5.15 -1.85 5.74
C TYR A 93 -6.51 -2.39 5.31
N VAL A 94 -7.55 -2.25 6.16
CA VAL A 94 -8.89 -2.74 5.86
C VAL A 94 -9.63 -1.69 5.05
N ALA A 95 -10.17 -2.10 3.90
CA ALA A 95 -10.89 -1.21 2.99
C ALA A 95 -12.12 -0.57 3.65
N PRO A 96 -12.49 0.69 3.31
CA PRO A 96 -13.57 1.41 3.98
C PRO A 96 -14.94 0.74 3.82
N GLU A 97 -15.20 0.09 2.69
CA GLU A 97 -16.42 -0.68 2.49
C GLU A 97 -16.48 -1.93 3.38
N VAL A 98 -15.33 -2.56 3.65
CA VAL A 98 -15.22 -3.71 4.55
C VAL A 98 -15.39 -3.26 6.00
N LEU A 99 -14.79 -2.13 6.40
CA LEU A 99 -14.97 -1.51 7.72
C LEU A 99 -16.46 -1.24 8.02
N ARG A 100 -17.26 -0.94 6.98
CA ARG A 100 -18.72 -0.79 7.06
C ARG A 100 -19.51 -2.10 7.11
N GLY A 101 -18.83 -3.24 7.10
CA GLY A 101 -19.45 -4.57 7.12
C GLY A 101 -19.92 -5.08 5.77
N LYS A 102 -19.54 -4.43 4.64
CA LYS A 102 -19.76 -5.06 3.32
C LYS A 102 -18.87 -6.30 3.17
N GLU A 103 -19.20 -7.13 2.19
CA GLU A 103 -18.42 -8.35 1.93
C GLU A 103 -16.98 -8.02 1.53
N TYR A 104 -16.04 -8.80 2.07
CA TYR A 104 -14.66 -8.74 1.62
C TYR A 104 -14.60 -9.25 0.18
N THR A 105 -13.89 -8.53 -0.68
CA THR A 105 -13.67 -8.89 -2.08
C THR A 105 -12.19 -8.80 -2.40
N GLN A 106 -11.77 -9.27 -3.57
CA GLN A 106 -10.40 -9.08 -4.06
C GLN A 106 -10.02 -7.60 -4.10
N ALA A 107 -10.95 -6.70 -4.43
CA ALA A 107 -10.74 -5.26 -4.36
C ALA A 107 -10.40 -4.75 -2.95
N GLY A 108 -10.82 -5.46 -1.90
CA GLY A 108 -10.42 -5.19 -0.52
C GLY A 108 -8.94 -5.51 -0.27
N ASP A 109 -8.41 -6.57 -0.86
CA ASP A 109 -6.96 -6.85 -0.82
C ASP A 109 -6.18 -5.80 -1.62
N ILE A 110 -6.72 -5.32 -2.75
CA ILE A 110 -6.10 -4.24 -3.55
C ILE A 110 -6.00 -2.93 -2.74
N TYR A 111 -7.00 -2.61 -1.92
CA TYR A 111 -6.90 -1.49 -0.99
C TYR A 111 -5.74 -1.68 -0.01
N GLY A 112 -5.68 -2.87 0.63
CA GLY A 112 -4.58 -3.20 1.55
C GLY A 112 -3.21 -3.12 0.89
N TYR A 113 -3.11 -3.56 -0.37
CA TYR A 113 -1.91 -3.41 -1.20
C TYR A 113 -1.52 -1.94 -1.37
N GLY A 114 -2.46 -1.04 -1.66
CA GLY A 114 -2.19 0.39 -1.78
C GLY A 114 -1.55 0.97 -0.52
N ILE A 115 -2.03 0.55 0.65
CA ILE A 115 -1.49 0.95 1.95
C ILE A 115 -0.08 0.37 2.19
N ILE A 116 0.15 -0.90 1.83
CA ILE A 116 1.49 -1.52 1.85
C ILE A 116 2.46 -0.79 0.91
N ALA A 117 2.00 -0.41 -0.28
CA ALA A 117 2.82 0.27 -1.26
C ALA A 117 3.24 1.67 -0.78
N TYR A 118 2.31 2.42 -0.17
CA TYR A 118 2.62 3.65 0.54
C TYR A 118 3.71 3.42 1.61
N GLU A 119 3.59 2.36 2.40
CA GLU A 119 4.49 2.03 3.49
C GLU A 119 5.89 1.64 3.00
N ILE A 120 6.02 0.93 1.87
CA ILE A 120 7.29 0.64 1.20
C ILE A 120 7.93 1.92 0.66
N CYS A 121 7.14 2.83 0.11
CA CYS A 121 7.65 4.05 -0.51
C CYS A 121 8.21 5.03 0.53
N THR A 122 7.48 5.19 1.64
CA THR A 122 7.76 6.19 2.68
C THR A 122 8.49 5.64 3.89
N GLY A 123 8.39 4.33 4.12
CA GLY A 123 8.95 3.63 5.28
C GLY A 123 8.14 3.80 6.56
N PHE A 124 7.12 4.67 6.58
CA PHE A 124 6.31 4.95 7.75
C PHE A 124 5.08 4.02 7.80
N PRO A 125 4.78 3.42 8.97
CA PRO A 125 3.51 2.73 9.15
C PRO A 125 2.33 3.69 8.91
N PRO A 126 1.24 3.25 8.28
CA PRO A 126 0.10 4.12 8.02
C PRO A 126 -0.52 4.59 9.35
N TYR A 127 -0.75 5.90 9.46
CA TYR A 127 -1.38 6.54 10.62
C TYR A 127 -0.67 6.30 11.97
N TYR A 128 0.66 6.17 11.96
CA TYR A 128 1.45 5.84 13.16
C TYR A 128 1.27 6.80 14.33
N ASP A 129 0.93 8.06 14.07
CA ASP A 129 0.85 9.15 15.04
C ASP A 129 -0.54 9.35 15.65
N VAL A 130 -1.52 8.52 15.29
CA VAL A 130 -2.90 8.63 15.78
C VAL A 130 -3.42 7.31 16.37
N ALA A 131 -4.46 7.39 17.19
CA ALA A 131 -5.14 6.22 17.71
C ALA A 131 -5.80 5.42 16.58
N HIS A 132 -5.73 4.08 16.65
CA HIS A 132 -6.46 3.20 15.75
C HIS A 132 -7.83 2.91 16.35
N ASP A 133 -8.75 3.86 16.28
CA ASP A 133 -10.07 3.81 16.90
C ASP A 133 -11.21 4.11 15.91
N GLU A 134 -12.42 4.28 16.43
CA GLU A 134 -13.60 4.62 15.63
C GLU A 134 -13.42 5.96 14.89
N PHE A 135 -12.70 6.92 15.48
CA PHE A 135 -12.48 8.23 14.87
C PHE A 135 -11.57 8.14 13.64
N LEU A 136 -10.49 7.36 13.72
CA LEU A 136 -9.67 7.08 12.53
C LEU A 136 -10.49 6.36 11.45
N THR A 137 -11.31 5.37 11.85
CA THR A 137 -12.19 4.62 10.95
C THR A 137 -13.17 5.54 10.20
N MET A 138 -13.82 6.47 10.92
CA MET A 138 -14.69 7.50 10.36
C MET A 138 -13.96 8.38 9.36
N LYS A 139 -12.73 8.81 9.68
CA LYS A 139 -11.89 9.62 8.78
C LYS A 139 -11.50 8.86 7.51
N ILE A 140 -11.12 7.59 7.61
CA ILE A 140 -10.80 6.75 6.45
C ILE A 140 -12.00 6.63 5.51
N CYS A 141 -13.20 6.40 6.06
CA CYS A 141 -14.44 6.38 5.28
C CYS A 141 -14.72 7.75 4.62
N ASN A 142 -14.42 8.85 5.31
CA ASN A 142 -14.53 10.20 4.76
C ASN A 142 -13.38 10.60 3.80
N GLY A 143 -12.54 9.66 3.39
CA GLY A 143 -11.51 9.89 2.37
C GLY A 143 -10.11 10.15 2.89
N LEU A 144 -9.87 10.12 4.20
CA LEU A 144 -8.53 10.25 4.74
C LEU A 144 -7.62 9.15 4.17
N ARG A 145 -6.44 9.53 3.67
CA ARG A 145 -5.36 8.63 3.29
C ARG A 145 -4.08 8.98 4.06
N PRO A 146 -3.11 8.04 4.18
CA PRO A 146 -1.85 8.32 4.86
C PRO A 146 -1.13 9.53 4.28
N LYS A 147 -0.62 10.40 5.16
CA LYS A 147 0.12 11.61 4.77
C LYS A 147 1.57 11.28 4.44
N PHE A 148 2.15 11.93 3.44
CA PHE A 148 3.53 11.69 3.04
C PHE A 148 4.40 12.93 3.28
N ASN A 149 5.33 12.80 4.22
CA ASN A 149 6.46 13.74 4.37
C ASN A 149 7.70 13.29 3.56
N TYR A 150 7.53 12.28 2.71
CA TYR A 150 8.53 11.69 1.84
C TYR A 150 7.97 11.70 0.42
N LYS A 151 8.73 12.23 -0.54
CA LYS A 151 8.32 12.36 -1.94
C LYS A 151 8.36 11.00 -2.64
N ILE A 152 7.26 10.61 -3.25
CA ILE A 152 7.11 9.38 -4.05
C ILE A 152 7.13 9.78 -5.53
N PRO A 153 7.75 9.02 -6.46
CA PRO A 153 7.59 9.23 -7.90
C PRO A 153 6.11 9.23 -8.29
N GLN A 154 5.72 10.21 -9.09
CA GLN A 154 4.31 10.44 -9.42
C GLN A 154 3.66 9.19 -10.04
N LEU A 155 4.36 8.50 -10.95
CA LEU A 155 3.87 7.26 -11.58
C LEU A 155 3.53 6.18 -10.54
N ILE A 156 4.34 6.03 -9.49
CA ILE A 156 4.09 5.07 -8.41
C ILE A 156 2.92 5.54 -7.56
N PHE A 157 2.88 6.83 -7.23
CA PHE A 157 1.83 7.42 -6.42
C PHE A 157 0.45 7.35 -7.10
N ASP A 158 0.38 7.51 -8.42
CA ASP A 158 -0.87 7.36 -9.18
C ASP A 158 -1.42 5.94 -9.12
N ILE A 159 -0.55 4.93 -9.15
CA ILE A 159 -0.97 3.54 -8.96
C ILE A 159 -1.50 3.32 -7.54
N ILE A 160 -0.80 3.84 -6.52
CA ILE A 160 -1.26 3.80 -5.11
C ILE A 160 -2.63 4.47 -4.97
N ASN A 161 -2.82 5.62 -5.64
CA ASN A 161 -4.07 6.35 -5.63
C ASN A 161 -5.26 5.57 -6.19
N LYS A 162 -5.05 4.82 -7.27
CA LYS A 162 -6.07 3.94 -7.82
C LYS A 162 -6.39 2.77 -6.87
N CYS A 163 -5.37 2.23 -6.18
CA CYS A 163 -5.56 1.09 -5.28
C CYS A 163 -6.49 1.39 -4.10
N TRP A 164 -6.44 2.62 -3.56
CA TRP A 164 -7.24 3.01 -2.41
C TRP A 164 -8.45 3.90 -2.75
N ASP A 165 -8.97 3.81 -3.98
CA ASP A 165 -10.23 4.47 -4.35
C ASP A 165 -11.37 3.99 -3.44
N ALA A 166 -12.25 4.91 -3.05
CA ALA A 166 -13.41 4.62 -2.23
C ALA A 166 -14.43 3.71 -2.92
N ASP A 167 -14.51 3.77 -4.26
CA ASP A 167 -15.28 2.83 -5.06
C ASP A 167 -14.42 1.59 -5.39
N PRO A 168 -14.73 0.40 -4.83
CA PRO A 168 -13.96 -0.81 -5.09
C PRO A 168 -13.94 -1.21 -6.57
N LEU A 169 -14.93 -0.78 -7.38
CA LEU A 169 -14.97 -1.08 -8.82
C LEU A 169 -13.99 -0.24 -9.65
N LYS A 170 -13.45 0.85 -9.08
CA LYS A 170 -12.44 1.70 -9.74
C LYS A 170 -11.01 1.29 -9.42
N ARG A 171 -10.84 0.35 -8.49
CA ARG A 171 -9.52 -0.19 -8.15
C ARG A 171 -9.06 -1.11 -9.29
N PRO A 172 -7.75 -1.11 -9.61
CA PRO A 172 -7.22 -2.01 -10.63
C PRO A 172 -7.39 -3.46 -10.20
N ASP A 173 -7.53 -4.37 -11.15
CA ASP A 173 -7.35 -5.79 -10.85
C ASP A 173 -5.86 -6.12 -10.60
N ILE A 174 -5.60 -7.27 -9.99
CA ILE A 174 -4.25 -7.63 -9.60
C ILE A 174 -3.29 -7.82 -10.79
N ASN A 175 -3.80 -8.20 -11.96
CA ASN A 175 -3.00 -8.41 -13.16
C ASN A 175 -2.62 -7.07 -13.81
N GLU A 176 -3.52 -6.09 -13.81
CA GLU A 176 -3.20 -4.70 -14.18
C GLU A 176 -2.11 -4.13 -13.25
N LEU A 177 -2.25 -4.39 -11.94
CA LEU A 177 -1.32 -3.91 -10.92
C LEU A 177 0.08 -4.53 -11.07
N PHE A 178 0.15 -5.84 -11.27
CA PHE A 178 1.40 -6.55 -11.55
C PHE A 178 2.10 -5.99 -12.80
N LYS A 179 1.37 -5.84 -13.91
CA LYS A 179 1.93 -5.30 -15.16
C LYS A 179 2.46 -3.88 -14.97
N SER A 180 1.74 -3.05 -14.22
CA SER A 180 2.13 -1.66 -13.95
C SER A 180 3.46 -1.60 -13.20
N PHE A 181 3.59 -2.30 -12.06
CA PHE A 181 4.84 -2.30 -11.29
C PHE A 181 5.99 -3.00 -12.00
N ARG A 182 5.71 -4.07 -12.73
CA ARG A 182 6.71 -4.76 -13.55
C ARG A 182 7.29 -3.84 -14.62
N GLY A 183 6.43 -3.09 -15.32
CA GLY A 183 6.85 -2.11 -16.32
C GLY A 183 7.74 -1.03 -15.71
N LEU A 184 7.35 -0.47 -14.55
CA LEU A 184 8.17 0.51 -13.85
C LEU A 184 9.52 -0.07 -13.39
N GLU A 185 9.55 -1.32 -12.91
CA GLU A 185 10.79 -2.01 -12.51
C GLU A 185 11.72 -2.24 -13.71
N ASP A 186 11.18 -2.59 -14.87
CA ASP A 186 11.96 -2.79 -16.10
C ASP A 186 12.48 -1.45 -16.69
N ASP A 187 11.77 -0.34 -16.45
CA ASP A 187 12.10 0.99 -16.97
C ASP A 187 12.99 1.83 -16.04
N ILE A 188 13.13 1.47 -14.75
CA ILE A 188 13.82 2.30 -13.75
C ILE A 188 15.30 2.56 -14.06
N ASP A 189 15.98 1.70 -14.81
CA ASP A 189 17.38 1.89 -15.19
C ASP A 189 17.57 2.51 -16.60
N LYS A 190 16.47 2.80 -17.31
CA LYS A 190 16.50 3.42 -18.63
C LYS A 190 16.57 4.94 -18.47
N LEU A 191 17.70 5.54 -18.89
CA LEU A 191 17.99 6.97 -18.66
C LEU A 191 16.96 7.93 -19.26
N ASP A 192 16.25 7.52 -20.30
CA ASP A 192 15.23 8.26 -21.03
C ASP A 192 13.80 7.94 -20.56
N SER A 193 13.62 7.08 -19.56
CA SER A 193 12.30 6.77 -19.03
C SER A 193 11.81 7.84 -18.05
N VAL A 194 10.49 8.07 -18.07
CA VAL A 194 9.83 9.03 -17.16
C VAL A 194 10.04 8.63 -15.69
N ILE A 195 10.04 7.33 -15.39
CA ILE A 195 10.24 6.85 -14.02
C ILE A 195 11.67 7.11 -13.53
N TYR A 196 12.69 6.98 -14.38
CA TYR A 196 14.07 7.29 -14.01
C TYR A 196 14.22 8.76 -13.61
N GLU A 197 13.64 9.68 -14.39
CA GLU A 197 13.68 11.11 -14.10
C GLU A 197 12.95 11.45 -12.79
N GLN A 198 11.74 10.90 -12.59
CA GLN A 198 10.97 11.10 -11.35
C GLN A 198 11.70 10.54 -10.13
N VAL A 199 12.31 9.36 -10.23
CA VAL A 199 13.12 8.76 -9.15
C VAL A 199 14.28 9.68 -8.77
N LYS A 200 15.02 10.19 -9.76
CA LYS A 200 16.13 11.11 -9.52
C LYS A 200 15.68 12.40 -8.81
N GLU A 201 14.61 13.02 -9.29
CA GLU A 201 14.05 14.23 -8.68
C GLU A 201 13.59 13.98 -7.24
N THR A 202 12.82 12.91 -7.02
CA THR A 202 12.32 12.57 -5.69
C THR A 202 13.44 12.26 -4.71
N ASP A 203 14.49 11.54 -5.12
CA ASP A 203 15.65 11.29 -4.28
C ASP A 203 16.39 12.58 -3.90
N ASP A 204 16.53 13.53 -4.82
CA ASP A 204 17.17 14.82 -4.54
C ASP A 204 16.34 15.68 -3.57
N ILE A 205 15.01 15.66 -3.69
CA ILE A 205 14.10 16.30 -2.73
C ILE A 205 14.19 15.63 -1.36
N ASN A 206 14.09 14.30 -1.32
CA ASN A 206 14.11 13.54 -0.07
C ASN A 206 15.42 13.68 0.67
N LYS A 207 16.57 13.65 -0.03
CA LYS A 207 17.88 13.95 0.58
C LYS A 207 17.86 15.30 1.31
N LYS A 208 17.32 16.36 0.70
CA LYS A 208 17.21 17.68 1.34
C LYS A 208 16.34 17.65 2.60
N LEU A 209 15.22 16.92 2.58
CA LEU A 209 14.34 16.74 3.74
C LEU A 209 15.02 15.99 4.89
N TYR A 210 15.85 14.99 4.58
CA TYR A 210 16.66 14.32 5.59
C TYR A 210 17.72 15.24 6.20
N PHE A 211 18.40 16.06 5.39
CA PHE A 211 19.44 16.97 5.88
C PHE A 211 18.91 18.14 6.71
N SER A 212 17.63 18.51 6.56
CA SER A 212 16.98 19.57 7.35
C SER A 212 16.37 19.09 8.68
N SER A 213 16.26 17.78 8.90
CA SER A 213 15.74 17.23 10.16
C SER A 213 16.85 17.04 11.21
N PRO A 214 16.58 17.20 12.53
CA PRO A 214 17.54 16.92 13.61
C PRO A 214 17.98 15.44 13.73
N LEU A 215 17.57 14.58 12.80
CA LEU A 215 17.59 13.12 12.80
C LEU A 215 18.96 12.55 12.36
N LYS A 216 20.05 12.97 12.99
CA LYS A 216 21.41 12.71 12.47
C LYS A 216 22.10 11.43 12.94
N SER A 217 21.54 10.59 13.82
CA SER A 217 22.42 9.64 14.57
C SER A 217 22.18 8.13 14.45
N THR A 218 21.06 7.60 13.94
CA THR A 218 20.79 6.15 14.13
C THR A 218 20.65 5.29 12.87
N GLY A 219 20.65 5.87 11.66
CA GLY A 219 20.51 5.06 10.43
C GLY A 219 19.15 4.36 10.28
N THR A 220 18.16 4.73 11.11
CA THR A 220 16.79 4.21 11.11
C THR A 220 15.79 5.35 10.97
N ILE A 221 14.64 5.10 10.35
CA ILE A 221 13.53 6.05 10.43
C ILE A 221 13.07 6.14 11.87
N SER A 222 13.04 7.35 12.43
CA SER A 222 12.46 7.61 13.75
C SER A 222 11.07 8.18 13.60
N TYR A 223 10.08 7.48 14.15
CA TYR A 223 8.71 7.97 14.31
C TYR A 223 8.21 7.60 15.71
N MET A 224 7.34 8.43 16.28
CA MET A 224 6.70 8.14 17.56
C MET A 224 5.33 7.54 17.31
N THR A 225 5.18 6.26 17.62
CA THR A 225 3.90 5.58 17.50
C THR A 225 2.96 6.02 18.62
N HIS A 226 1.72 6.37 18.27
CA HIS A 226 0.68 6.63 19.24
C HIS A 226 0.41 5.37 20.09
N PRO A 227 0.25 5.46 21.43
CA PRO A 227 0.08 4.28 22.28
C PRO A 227 -1.13 3.40 21.94
N GLN A 228 -2.12 3.95 21.24
CA GLN A 228 -3.32 3.26 20.79
C GLN A 228 -3.28 2.89 19.29
N ALA A 229 -2.15 3.06 18.62
CA ALA A 229 -1.94 2.53 17.28
C ALA A 229 -1.63 1.03 17.38
N VAL A 230 -2.41 0.21 16.65
CA VAL A 230 -2.32 -1.26 16.69
C VAL A 230 -2.11 -1.80 15.27
N TYR A 231 -0.99 -2.49 15.08
CA TYR A 231 -0.56 -3.08 13.79
C TYR A 231 -0.64 -4.61 13.75
N THR A 232 -1.38 -5.19 14.70
CA THR A 232 -1.68 -6.62 14.76
C THR A 232 -3.16 -6.83 14.53
N SER A 233 -3.51 -7.93 13.86
CA SER A 233 -4.89 -8.24 13.52
C SER A 233 -5.76 -8.38 14.77
N ARG A 234 -6.95 -7.79 14.72
CA ARG A 234 -7.93 -7.85 15.80
C ARG A 234 -9.34 -7.71 15.27
N LEU A 235 -10.31 -7.99 16.14
CA LEU A 235 -11.71 -7.69 15.86
C LEU A 235 -11.90 -6.18 15.70
N LEU A 236 -12.48 -5.77 14.58
CA LEU A 236 -12.92 -4.42 14.29
C LEU A 236 -14.45 -4.41 14.30
N ASP A 237 -15.04 -3.70 15.25
CA ASP A 237 -16.49 -3.58 15.43
C ASP A 237 -16.85 -2.11 15.64
N PHE A 238 -16.91 -1.38 14.52
CA PHE A 238 -17.28 0.03 14.48
C PHE A 238 -18.67 0.18 13.88
N LYS A 239 -19.48 1.10 14.41
CA LYS A 239 -20.89 1.24 14.03
C LYS A 239 -21.14 2.61 13.42
N ASN A 240 -22.18 2.73 12.60
CA ASN A 240 -22.66 4.01 12.06
C ASN A 240 -21.59 4.79 11.25
N LEU A 241 -20.71 4.10 10.54
CA LEU A 241 -19.72 4.73 9.66
C LEU A 241 -20.41 5.46 8.47
N PRO A 242 -19.80 6.51 7.89
CA PRO A 242 -20.32 7.24 6.72
C PRO A 242 -20.00 6.50 5.42
N GLU A 243 -20.76 6.76 4.36
CA GLU A 243 -20.47 6.12 3.06
C GLU A 243 -19.07 6.50 2.59
N PRO A 244 -18.27 5.54 2.06
CA PRO A 244 -16.91 5.83 1.65
C PRO A 244 -16.89 6.88 0.54
N LYS A 245 -16.03 7.89 0.69
CA LYS A 245 -15.72 8.85 -0.38
C LYS A 245 -14.22 9.01 -0.55
N ASN A 246 -13.81 9.49 -1.73
CA ASN A 246 -12.44 9.94 -1.94
C ASN A 246 -12.21 11.27 -1.21
N ALA A 247 -10.95 11.59 -0.93
CA ALA A 247 -10.59 12.90 -0.38
C ALA A 247 -11.10 14.01 -1.30
N ASP A 248 -11.62 15.09 -0.72
CA ASP A 248 -11.94 16.28 -1.50
C ASP A 248 -10.61 16.85 -2.02
N ASN A 249 -10.50 17.08 -3.34
CA ASN A 249 -9.26 17.46 -4.04
C ASN A 249 -8.54 18.71 -3.50
N ASN A 250 -9.11 19.39 -2.51
CA ASN A 250 -8.68 20.71 -2.05
C ASN A 250 -8.00 20.77 -0.68
N ASP A 251 -7.98 19.73 0.17
CA ASP A 251 -7.52 19.95 1.57
C ASP A 251 -6.54 18.93 2.21
N ASP A 252 -6.19 17.79 1.60
CA ASP A 252 -5.41 16.78 2.34
C ASP A 252 -4.23 16.11 1.62
N LEU A 253 -3.93 16.48 0.37
CA LEU A 253 -2.72 16.01 -0.30
C LEU A 253 -1.56 17.01 -0.15
N HIS A 254 -1.31 17.47 1.08
CA HIS A 254 -0.11 18.26 1.38
C HIS A 254 1.13 17.37 1.32
N GLY A 255 1.60 17.13 0.11
CA GLY A 255 3.01 16.85 -0.14
C GLY A 255 3.45 17.62 -1.36
N ILE A 256 4.42 18.51 -1.11
CA ILE A 256 5.28 19.26 -2.05
C ILE A 256 4.88 19.10 -3.52
N GLU A 257 4.41 20.16 -4.18
CA GLU A 257 4.04 20.15 -5.60
C GLU A 257 5.19 19.63 -6.49
N TYR A 258 4.88 18.83 -7.51
CA TYR A 258 5.84 18.41 -8.54
C TYR A 258 6.19 19.59 -9.46
N SER A 259 7.37 19.58 -10.09
CA SER A 259 7.61 20.50 -11.20
C SER A 259 6.61 20.23 -12.34
N ASP A 260 6.04 21.29 -12.91
CA ASP A 260 5.02 21.19 -13.96
C ASP A 260 5.51 20.46 -15.23
N SER A 261 6.82 20.32 -15.41
CA SER A 261 7.45 19.61 -16.52
C SER A 261 7.30 18.09 -16.50
N LEU A 262 6.82 17.49 -15.40
CA LEU A 262 6.74 16.04 -15.20
C LEU A 262 5.32 15.51 -14.96
N LYS A 263 4.31 16.38 -15.04
CA LYS A 263 2.89 15.98 -15.04
C LYS A 263 2.55 15.37 -16.41
N MET A 264 2.49 14.05 -16.51
CA MET A 264 1.93 13.39 -17.70
C MET A 264 0.41 13.23 -17.57
N ASP A 265 -0.27 13.42 -18.70
CA ASP A 265 -1.69 13.12 -18.87
C ASP A 265 -1.85 11.62 -19.19
N PHE A 266 -2.36 10.87 -18.20
CA PHE A 266 -2.52 9.42 -18.26
C PHE A 266 -3.61 8.95 -19.23
N THR A 267 -4.41 9.85 -19.81
CA THR A 267 -5.33 9.48 -20.90
C THR A 267 -4.60 9.11 -22.21
N LYS A 268 -3.28 9.36 -22.28
CA LYS A 268 -2.45 9.11 -23.47
C LYS A 268 -1.56 7.87 -23.37
N LEU A 269 -1.64 7.11 -22.27
CA LEU A 269 -1.02 5.79 -22.19
C LEU A 269 -1.95 4.78 -22.88
N ASP A 270 -1.87 4.70 -24.20
CA ASP A 270 -2.45 3.61 -24.98
C ASP A 270 -1.70 2.31 -24.66
N ILE A 271 -2.16 1.58 -23.64
CA ILE A 271 -1.68 0.22 -23.31
C ILE A 271 -2.18 -0.82 -24.35
N ASN A 272 -2.91 -0.38 -25.39
CA ASN A 272 -3.44 -1.22 -26.47
C ASN A 272 -2.82 -0.94 -27.85
N SER A 273 -1.50 -0.73 -27.96
CA SER A 273 -0.83 -0.61 -29.26
C SER A 273 0.29 -1.63 -29.47
N LYS A 274 -0.03 -2.93 -29.40
CA LYS A 274 0.60 -3.94 -30.26
C LYS A 274 -0.40 -5.03 -30.63
N GLY A 275 -0.97 -4.86 -31.82
CA GLY A 275 -1.72 -5.86 -32.54
C GLY A 275 -1.70 -5.48 -34.01
N ASP A 276 -0.59 -5.82 -34.68
CA ASP A 276 -0.49 -6.39 -36.03
C ASP A 276 0.98 -6.70 -36.34
#